data_AF-A0A7X1C961-F1
#
_entry.id   AF-A0A7X1C961-F1
#
_cell.length_a   1.000
_cell.length_b   1.000
_cell.length_c   1.000
_cell.angle_alpha   90.00
_cell.angle_beta   90.00
_cell.angle_gamma   90.00
#
_symmetry.space_group_name_H-M   'P 1'
#
loop_
_entity.id
_entity.type
_entity.pdbx_description
1 polymer ?
#
loop_
_entity_poly.entity_id
_entity_poly.type
_entity_poly.pdbx_seq_one_letter_code
_entity_poly.pdbx_strand_id
1 'polypeptide(L)' 'MNRSPSNLELENDALSDYIRTIFFEHKGRYGARRIQVTLKRKYRFSISRKRIGCLLRKQGLYTKGIRRKYRKQPTIRDA' A
#
# COMPACT_ATOMS: atom_id res chain seq x y z
N MET A 1 3.81 32.08 0.69
CA MET A 1 3.85 31.38 1.99
C MET A 1 4.73 30.15 1.85
N ASN A 2 6.00 30.23 2.28
CA ASN A 2 6.92 29.09 2.26
C ASN A 2 7.17 28.67 3.71
N ARG A 3 6.40 27.70 4.19
CA ARG A 3 6.65 27.08 5.49
C ARG A 3 7.60 25.91 5.29
N SER A 4 8.66 25.85 6.09
CA SER A 4 9.54 24.68 6.11
C SER A 4 8.75 23.44 6.57
N PRO A 5 8.98 22.27 5.96
CA PRO A 5 8.28 21.06 6.32
C PRO A 5 8.59 20.70 7.79
N SER A 6 7.56 20.21 8.47
CA SER A 6 7.69 19.64 9.81
C SER A 6 8.44 18.30 9.77
N ASN A 7 9.01 17.89 10.90
CA ASN A 7 9.67 16.59 11.01
C ASN A 7 8.77 15.42 10.60
N LEU A 8 7.46 15.53 10.89
CA LEU A 8 6.48 14.52 10.50
C LEU A 8 6.27 14.45 8.99
N GLU A 9 6.33 15.59 8.30
CA GLU A 9 6.24 15.65 6.83
C GLU A 9 7.48 15.01 6.21
N LEU A 10 8.68 15.33 6.71
CA LEU A 10 9.92 14.70 6.28
C LEU A 10 9.89 13.18 6.48
N GLU A 11 9.42 12.70 7.64
CA GLU A 11 9.29 11.27 7.91
C GLU A 11 8.25 10.61 6.99
N ASN A 12 7.14 11.30 6.72
CA ASN A 12 6.11 10.80 5.80
C ASN A 12 6.61 10.74 4.37
N ASP A 13 7.41 11.70 3.92
CA ASP A 13 7.99 11.72 2.58
C ASP A 13 8.98 10.56 2.41
N ALA A 14 9.89 10.39 3.37
CA ALA A 14 10.81 9.25 3.39
C ALA A 14 10.04 7.91 3.38
N LEU A 15 9.04 7.76 4.26
CA LEU A 15 8.22 6.54 4.32
C LEU A 15 7.42 6.31 3.03
N SER A 16 6.97 7.39 2.38
CA SER A 16 6.23 7.35 1.11
C SER A 16 7.08 6.78 -0.03
N ASP A 17 8.39 7.02 -0.03
CA ASP A 17 9.31 6.46 -1.02
C ASP A 17 9.54 4.96 -0.85
N TYR A 18 9.68 4.48 0.39
CA TYR A 18 9.74 3.04 0.67
C TYR A 18 8.44 2.34 0.27
N ILE A 19 7.29 2.93 0.61
CA ILE A 19 5.97 2.41 0.24
C ILE A 19 5.82 2.33 -1.28
N ARG A 20 6.19 3.40 -2.00
CA ARG A 20 6.14 3.47 -3.47
C ARG A 20 7.02 2.40 -4.10
N THR A 21 8.24 2.23 -3.60
CA THR A 21 9.19 1.21 -4.08
C THR A 21 8.61 -0.20 -3.95
N ILE A 22 8.14 -0.57 -2.76
CA ILE A 22 7.53 -1.90 -2.52
C ILE A 22 6.29 -2.11 -3.39
N PHE A 23 5.46 -1.06 -3.56
CA PHE A 23 4.26 -1.13 -4.37
C PHE A 23 4.59 -1.51 -5.83
N PHE A 24 5.57 -0.83 -6.44
CA PHE A 24 5.98 -1.09 -7.83
C PHE A 24 6.80 -2.37 -7.99
N GLU A 25 7.66 -2.71 -7.02
CA GLU A 25 8.38 -4.00 -6.96
C GLU A 25 7.39 -5.17 -7.09
N HIS A 26 6.23 -5.06 -6.45
CA HIS A 26 5.16 -6.06 -6.52
C HIS A 26 4.06 -5.74 -7.54
N LYS A 27 4.38 -4.96 -8.58
CA LYS A 27 3.53 -4.67 -9.74
C LYS A 27 2.17 -4.07 -9.36
N GLY A 28 2.08 -3.35 -8.25
CA GLY A 28 0.87 -2.75 -7.71
C GLY A 28 -0.12 -3.73 -7.05
N ARG A 29 0.29 -4.95 -6.73
CA ARG A 29 -0.56 -5.96 -6.06
C ARG A 29 -0.62 -5.79 -4.55
N TYR A 30 0.35 -5.09 -3.96
CA TYR A 30 0.53 -5.04 -2.52
C TYR A 30 -0.19 -3.82 -1.94
N GLY A 31 -1.14 -4.06 -1.04
CA GLY A 31 -1.78 -3.01 -0.24
C GLY A 31 -1.16 -2.87 1.14
N ALA A 32 -1.77 -2.04 1.99
CA ALA A 32 -1.24 -1.68 3.30
C ALA A 32 -0.80 -2.90 4.15
N ARG A 33 -1.56 -4.00 4.15
CA ARG A 33 -1.20 -5.23 4.89
C ARG A 33 0.09 -5.87 4.39
N ARG A 34 0.25 -6.05 3.08
CA ARG A 34 1.45 -6.70 2.51
C ARG A 34 2.66 -5.79 2.58
N ILE A 35 2.46 -4.48 2.34
CA ILE A 35 3.51 -3.47 2.49
C ILE A 35 4.01 -3.41 3.93
N GLN A 36 3.14 -3.43 4.93
CA GLN A 36 3.55 -3.45 6.34
C GLN A 36 4.48 -4.64 6.65
N VAL A 37 4.13 -5.83 6.16
CA VAL A 37 4.94 -7.03 6.36
C VAL A 37 6.30 -6.89 5.67
N THR A 38 6.34 -6.37 4.43
CA THR A 38 7.59 -6.12 3.72
C THR A 38 8.45 -5.08 4.42
N LEU A 39 7.87 -3.98 4.90
CA LEU A 39 8.57 -2.93 5.66
C LEU A 39 9.20 -3.49 6.94
N LYS A 40 8.45 -4.29 7.70
CA LYS A 40 8.95 -4.93 8.92
C LYS A 40 10.07 -5.92 8.63
N ARG A 41 9.99 -6.70 7.53
CA ARG A 41 10.99 -7.72 7.20
C ARG A 41 12.28 -7.14 6.61
N LYS A 42 12.15 -6.24 5.63
CA LYS A 42 13.29 -5.66 4.90
C LYS A 42 13.97 -4.52 5.66
N TYR A 43 13.18 -3.62 6.25
CA TYR A 43 13.68 -2.37 6.84
C TYR A 43 13.50 -2.29 8.36
N ARG A 44 12.93 -3.32 8.99
CA ARG A 44 12.64 -3.36 10.44
C ARG A 44 11.72 -2.24 10.93
N PHE A 45 10.95 -1.63 10.03
CA PHE A 45 9.98 -0.59 10.38
C PHE A 45 8.65 -1.19 10.84
N SER A 46 8.23 -0.84 12.06
CA SER A 46 6.92 -1.24 12.62
C SER A 46 5.91 -0.12 12.48
N ILE A 47 5.33 0.03 11.28
CA ILE A 47 4.37 1.09 10.96
C ILE A 47 2.93 0.54 10.97
N SER A 48 1.97 1.35 11.41
CA SER A 48 0.55 0.95 11.39
C SER A 48 -0.02 0.86 9.98
N ARG A 49 -0.93 -0.10 9.75
CA ARG A 49 -1.62 -0.27 8.46
C ARG A 49 -2.42 0.97 8.05
N LYS A 50 -3.00 1.68 9.02
CA LYS A 50 -3.75 2.92 8.79
C LYS A 50 -2.86 4.00 8.18
N ARG A 51 -1.66 4.21 8.75
CA ARG A 51 -0.70 5.21 8.24
C ARG A 51 -0.26 4.88 6.81
N ILE A 52 0.10 3.63 6.54
CA ILE A 52 0.46 3.17 5.19
C ILE A 52 -0.70 3.40 4.20
N GLY A 53 -1.93 3.06 4.59
CA GLY A 53 -3.12 3.29 3.77
C GLY A 53 -3.36 4.76 3.44
N CYS A 54 -3.16 5.66 4.41
CA CYS A 54 -3.24 7.09 4.16
C CYS A 54 -2.17 7.58 3.17
N LEU A 55 -0.92 7.13 3.31
CA LEU A 55 0.17 7.52 2.40
C LEU A 55 -0.06 6.99 0.98
N LEU A 56 -0.48 5.72 0.83
CA LEU A 56 -0.87 5.17 -0.48
C LEU A 56 -1.95 6.01 -1.15
N ARG A 57 -3.00 6.42 -0.41
CA ARG A 57 -4.08 7.26 -0.95
C ARG A 57 -3.57 8.65 -1.34
N LYS A 58 -2.73 9.28 -0.51
CA LYS A 58 -2.11 10.58 -0.83
C LYS A 58 -1.28 10.51 -2.12
N GLN A 59 -0.64 9.38 -2.38
CA GLN A 59 0.16 9.14 -3.59
C GLN A 59 -0.67 8.64 -4.80
N GLY A 60 -1.99 8.43 -4.66
CA GLY A 60 -2.82 7.87 -5.72
C GLY A 60 -2.55 6.40 -6.06
N LEU A 61 -1.91 5.65 -5.17
CA LEU A 61 -1.52 4.25 -5.38
C LEU A 61 -2.62 3.29 -4.92
N TYR A 62 -3.35 2.73 -5.89
CA TYR A 62 -4.42 1.75 -5.64
C TYR A 62 -4.02 0.34 -6.06
N THR A 63 -4.29 -0.65 -5.20
CA THR A 63 -3.93 -2.04 -5.49
C THR A 63 -4.75 -2.64 -6.62
N LYS A 64 -4.06 -3.36 -7.52
CA LYS A 64 -4.70 -4.13 -8.59
C LYS A 64 -5.60 -5.23 -8.01
N GLY A 65 -6.80 -5.37 -8.56
CA GLY A 65 -7.73 -6.45 -8.20
C GLY A 65 -8.89 -6.06 -7.27
N ILE A 66 -8.90 -4.87 -6.67
CA ILE A 66 -10.07 -4.38 -5.91
C ILE A 66 -11.35 -4.36 -6.79
N ARG A 67 -11.19 -4.14 -8.10
CA ARG A 67 -12.30 -4.07 -9.06
C ARG A 67 -12.69 -5.42 -9.67
N ARG A 68 -12.02 -6.52 -9.35
CA ARG A 68 -12.33 -7.82 -9.98
C ARG A 68 -13.58 -8.40 -9.31
N LYS A 69 -14.70 -8.46 -10.05
CA LYS A 69 -15.91 -9.13 -9.58
C LYS A 69 -15.60 -10.60 -9.31
N TYR A 70 -15.99 -11.09 -8.14
CA TYR A 70 -15.90 -12.51 -7.80
C TYR A 70 -16.76 -13.31 -8.78
N ARG A 71 -16.16 -14.23 -9.54
CA ARG A 71 -16.91 -15.19 -10.35
C ARG A 71 -17.22 -16.40 -9.48
N LYS A 72 -18.51 -16.64 -9.22
CA LYS A 72 -18.96 -17.91 -8.64
C LYS A 72 -18.66 -19.02 -9.65
N GLN A 73 -18.15 -20.15 -9.17
CA GLN A 73 -18.05 -21.35 -10.02
C GLN A 73 -19.47 -21.89 -10.28
N PRO A 74 -19.77 -22.37 -11.49
CA PRO A 74 -21.05 -23.05 -11.75
C PRO A 74 -21.15 -24.25 -10.82
N THR A 75 -22.34 -24.47 -10.27
CA THR A 75 -22.56 -25.66 -9.44
C THR A 75 -22.79 -26.86 -10.35
N ILE A 76 -22.48 -28.07 -9.87
CA ILE A 76 -22.62 -29.33 -10.63
C ILE A 76 -24.04 -29.53 -11.20
N ARG A 77 -25.04 -28.80 -10.67
CA ARG A 77 -26.45 -28.83 -11.13
C ARG A 77 -26.70 -28.07 -12.43
N ASP A 78 -25.77 -27.24 -12.87
CA ASP A 78 -25.92 -26.33 -14.03
C ASP A 78 -25.10 -26.78 -15.26
N ALA A 79 -24.65 -28.05 -15.30
CA ALA A 79 -23.78 -28.64 -16.33
C ALA A 79 -24.51 -29.68 -17.18
#